data_AF-A0A7V0MZV6-F1
#
_entry.id   AF-A0A7V0MZV6-F1
#
_cell.length_a   1.000
_cell.length_b   1.000
_cell.length_c   1.000
_cell.angle_alpha   90.00
_cell.angle_beta   90.00
_cell.angle_gamma   90.00
#
_symmetry.space_group_name_H-M   'P 1'
#
loop_
_entity.id
_entity.type
_entity.pdbx_description
1 polymer ?
#
loop_
_entity_poly.entity_id
_entity_poly.type
_entity_poly.pdbx_seq_one_letter_code
_entity_poly.pdbx_strand_id
1 'polypeptide(L)'
;MSEKFSPSPLGERNGLRRGYTTGTCAQAAAKAAAIMLTTGKIIKSVEVELPRGEKLCLPLIGQKIGENFAECGVIKDAGDDPDITDKVKVFCKVRI
;
A
#
# COMPACT_ATOMS: atom_id res chain seq x y z
N MET A 1 -21.21 16.29 11.20
CA MET A 1 -21.14 14.92 11.77
C MET A 1 -19.78 14.40 11.37
N SER A 2 -18.83 14.37 12.30
CA SER A 2 -17.41 14.16 12.00
C SER A 2 -17.19 12.76 11.40
N GLU A 3 -16.67 12.72 10.18
CA GLU A 3 -16.03 11.52 9.64
C GLU A 3 -14.89 11.18 10.58
N LYS A 4 -15.10 10.17 11.44
CA LYS A 4 -14.01 9.62 12.24
C LYS A 4 -13.02 9.00 11.25
N PHE A 5 -11.92 9.71 10.99
CA PHE A 5 -10.79 9.19 10.25
C PHE A 5 -10.44 7.82 10.83
N SER A 6 -10.37 6.79 9.99
CA SER A 6 -9.91 5.47 10.39
C SER A 6 -8.53 5.60 11.04
N PRO A 7 -8.28 4.92 12.17
CA PRO A 7 -6.99 5.03 12.87
C PRO A 7 -5.84 4.70 11.92
N SER A 8 -4.78 5.50 11.94
CA SER A 8 -3.61 5.18 11.11
C SER A 8 -3.02 3.84 11.55
N PRO A 9 -2.69 2.96 10.60
CA PRO A 9 -2.01 1.71 10.91
C PRO A 9 -0.60 1.92 11.49
N LEU A 10 -0.04 3.12 11.41
CA LEU A 10 1.24 3.51 12.01
C LEU A 10 1.09 4.31 13.31
N GLY A 11 -0.15 4.54 13.75
CA GLY A 11 -0.49 5.35 14.90
C GLY A 11 -0.26 6.85 14.69
N GLU A 12 -0.03 7.55 15.79
CA GLU A 12 0.17 8.99 15.83
C GLU A 12 1.58 9.35 16.28
N ARG A 13 2.06 10.53 15.87
CA ARG A 13 3.28 11.15 16.38
C ARG A 13 2.97 12.61 16.70
N ASN A 14 3.17 13.01 17.95
CA ASN A 14 2.83 14.34 18.46
C ASN A 14 1.34 14.72 18.25
N GLY A 15 0.43 13.74 18.37
CA GLY A 15 -1.01 13.94 18.16
C GLY A 15 -1.43 14.11 16.70
N LEU A 16 -0.53 13.84 15.74
CA LEU A 16 -0.83 13.85 14.32
C LEU A 16 -0.75 12.43 13.74
N ARG A 17 -1.71 12.09 12.89
CA ARG A 17 -1.81 10.80 12.25
C ARG A 17 -0.65 10.58 11.28
N ARG A 18 0.04 9.45 11.42
CA ARG A 18 1.15 9.10 10.50
C ARG A 18 0.59 8.52 9.20
N GLY A 19 1.11 9.00 8.08
CA GLY A 19 0.93 8.38 6.77
C GLY A 19 2.03 7.39 6.42
N TYR A 20 1.96 6.84 5.21
CA TYR A 20 3.01 6.04 4.59
C TYR A 20 3.47 6.65 3.27
N THR A 21 4.76 6.46 2.98
CA THR A 21 5.41 7.11 1.84
C THR A 21 5.01 6.49 0.50
N THR A 22 5.27 7.20 -0.60
CA THR A 22 5.14 6.65 -1.96
C THR A 22 6.00 5.40 -2.16
N GLY A 23 7.19 5.37 -1.56
CA GLY A 23 8.08 4.19 -1.57
C GLY A 23 7.46 2.98 -0.87
N THR A 24 6.80 3.19 0.27
CA THR A 24 6.06 2.13 0.97
C THR A 24 4.91 1.58 0.10
N CYS A 25 4.17 2.46 -0.59
CA CYS A 25 3.15 2.03 -1.55
C CYS A 25 3.75 1.19 -2.69
N ALA A 26 4.89 1.63 -3.25
CA ALA A 26 5.58 0.93 -4.33
C ALA A 26 6.09 -0.46 -3.87
N GLN A 27 6.68 -0.53 -2.68
CA GLN A 27 7.12 -1.78 -2.05
C GLN A 27 5.94 -2.76 -1.89
N ALA A 28 4.81 -2.29 -1.39
CA ALA A 28 3.62 -3.11 -1.21
C ALA A 28 3.04 -3.59 -2.53
N ALA A 29 2.87 -2.70 -3.52
CA ALA A 29 2.39 -3.07 -4.85
C ALA A 29 3.31 -4.09 -5.54
N ALA A 30 4.64 -3.90 -5.45
CA ALA A 30 5.61 -4.82 -6.03
C ALA A 30 5.59 -6.20 -5.34
N LYS A 31 5.59 -6.22 -4.00
CA LYS A 31 5.50 -7.47 -3.23
C LYS A 31 4.22 -8.23 -3.54
N ALA A 32 3.09 -7.53 -3.56
CA ALA A 32 1.80 -8.14 -3.86
C ALA A 32 1.73 -8.67 -5.30
N ALA A 33 2.18 -7.89 -6.29
CA ALA A 33 2.23 -8.35 -7.68
C ALA A 33 3.11 -9.60 -7.83
N ALA A 34 4.28 -9.66 -7.18
CA ALA A 34 5.14 -10.84 -7.20
C ALA A 34 4.48 -12.07 -6.56
N ILE A 35 3.78 -11.89 -5.43
CA ILE A 35 3.01 -12.96 -4.79
C ILE A 35 1.90 -13.45 -5.73
N MET A 36 1.12 -12.54 -6.33
CA MET A 36 0.03 -12.92 -7.24
C MET A 36 0.54 -13.64 -8.49
N LEU A 37 1.67 -13.19 -9.05
CA LEU A 37 2.32 -13.81 -10.21
C LEU A 37 2.80 -15.23 -9.91
N THR A 38 3.46 -15.43 -8.76
CA THR A 38 4.04 -16.74 -8.40
C THR A 38 3.01 -17.74 -7.88
N THR A 39 1.90 -17.26 -7.32
CA THR A 39 0.86 -18.14 -6.74
C THR A 39 -0.37 -18.32 -7.62
N GLY A 40 -0.57 -17.46 -8.63
CA GLY A 40 -1.80 -17.42 -9.42
C GLY A 40 -3.05 -16.99 -8.65
N LYS A 41 -2.91 -16.45 -7.43
CA LYS A 41 -4.04 -16.09 -6.56
C LYS A 41 -4.13 -14.58 -6.34
N ILE A 42 -5.32 -14.02 -6.51
CA ILE A 42 -5.60 -12.63 -6.16
C ILE A 42 -5.61 -12.47 -4.63
N ILE A 43 -4.84 -11.50 -4.12
CA ILE A 43 -4.81 -11.13 -2.70
C ILE A 43 -5.39 -9.73 -2.48
N LYS A 44 -6.01 -9.52 -1.31
CA LYS A 44 -6.70 -8.25 -0.99
C LYS A 44 -5.82 -7.25 -0.24
N SER A 45 -4.78 -7.73 0.43
CA SER A 45 -3.83 -6.91 1.17
C SER A 45 -2.45 -7.57 1.20
N VAL A 46 -1.44 -6.80 1.57
CA VAL A 46 -0.07 -7.29 1.73
C VAL A 46 0.58 -6.64 2.95
N GLU A 47 1.31 -7.43 3.73
CA GLU A 47 2.17 -6.92 4.80
C GLU A 47 3.53 -6.51 4.22
N VAL A 48 4.00 -5.31 4.55
CA VAL A 48 5.36 -4.83 4.29
C VAL A 48 6.04 -4.43 5.58
N GLU A 49 7.35 -4.60 5.64
CA GLU A 49 8.19 -4.13 6.74
C GLU A 49 8.83 -2.80 6.35
N LEU A 50 8.77 -1.83 7.25
CA LEU A 50 9.35 -0.49 7.09
C LEU A 50 10.79 -0.47 7.62
N PRO A 51 11.62 0.53 7.24
CA PRO A 51 13.03 0.58 7.65
C PRO A 51 13.32 0.56 9.15
N ARG A 52 12.32 0.85 10.01
CA ARG A 52 12.46 0.78 11.49
C ARG A 52 11.81 -0.46 12.10
N GLY A 53 11.48 -1.46 11.28
CA GLY A 53 10.91 -2.74 11.70
C GLY A 53 9.40 -2.73 11.91
N GLU A 54 8.71 -1.60 11.72
CA GLU A 54 7.24 -1.60 11.78
C GLU A 54 6.66 -2.43 10.62
N LYS A 55 5.63 -3.22 10.93
CA LYS A 55 4.87 -3.97 9.93
C LYS A 55 3.59 -3.25 9.57
N LEU A 56 3.33 -3.16 8.28
CA LEU A 56 2.19 -2.42 7.74
C LEU A 56 1.42 -3.32 6.77
N CYS A 57 0.16 -3.60 7.09
CA CYS A 57 -0.75 -4.33 6.21
C CYS A 57 -1.54 -3.33 5.35
N LEU A 58 -1.28 -3.31 4.04
CA LEU A 58 -1.89 -2.36 3.12
C LEU A 58 -2.94 -3.03 2.23
N PRO A 59 -4.14 -2.43 2.09
CA PRO A 59 -5.13 -2.89 1.13
C PRO A 59 -4.65 -2.63 -0.30
N LEU A 60 -4.99 -3.55 -1.19
CA LEU A 60 -4.62 -3.50 -2.60
C LEU A 60 -5.82 -3.10 -3.46
N ILE A 61 -5.54 -2.39 -4.55
CA ILE A 61 -6.51 -1.98 -5.56
C ILE A 61 -6.09 -2.48 -6.95
N GLY A 62 -7.06 -2.67 -7.85
CA GLY A 62 -6.82 -2.97 -9.26
C GLY A 62 -5.98 -4.23 -9.51
N GLN A 63 -6.18 -5.26 -8.69
CA GLN A 63 -5.49 -6.54 -8.82
C GLN A 63 -5.85 -7.21 -10.14
N LYS A 64 -4.85 -7.67 -10.88
CA LYS A 64 -5.00 -8.42 -12.12
C LYS A 64 -3.87 -9.42 -12.28
N ILE A 65 -4.22 -10.63 -12.72
CA ILE A 65 -3.28 -11.65 -13.16
C ILE A 65 -3.55 -11.89 -14.64
N GLY A 66 -2.49 -11.87 -15.45
CA GLY A 66 -2.51 -12.25 -16.86
C GLY A 66 -1.53 -13.40 -17.12
N GLU A 67 -1.29 -13.73 -18.38
CA GLU A 67 -0.52 -14.91 -18.79
C GLU A 67 0.89 -14.95 -18.19
N ASN A 68 1.65 -13.85 -18.30
CA ASN A 68 3.03 -13.75 -17.78
C ASN A 68 3.22 -12.51 -16.90
N PHE A 69 2.14 -12.04 -16.26
CA PHE A 69 2.22 -10.86 -15.41
C PHE A 69 1.18 -10.86 -14.30
N ALA A 70 1.47 -10.11 -13.24
CA ALA A 70 0.47 -9.65 -12.31
C ALA A 70 0.68 -8.16 -11.99
N GLU A 71 -0.40 -7.45 -11.69
CA GLU A 71 -0.37 -6.05 -11.30
C GLU A 71 -1.37 -5.76 -10.18
N CYS A 72 -1.04 -4.78 -9.35
CA CYS A 72 -1.93 -4.17 -8.39
C CYS A 72 -1.39 -2.80 -8.01
N GLY A 73 -2.16 -2.05 -7.23
CA GLY A 73 -1.71 -0.80 -6.65
C GLY A 73 -2.12 -0.60 -5.21
N VAL A 74 -1.60 0.48 -4.63
CA VAL A 74 -1.91 0.96 -3.28
C VAL A 74 -2.25 2.44 -3.37
N ILE A 75 -3.28 2.87 -2.64
CA ILE A 75 -3.61 4.29 -2.49
C ILE A 75 -2.74 4.84 -1.36
N LYS A 76 -1.95 5.88 -1.65
CA LYS A 76 -1.16 6.57 -0.64
C LYS A 76 -2.07 7.25 0.38
N ASP A 77 -1.70 7.13 1.65
CA ASP A 77 -2.30 7.88 2.73
C ASP A 77 -1.20 8.69 3.44
N ALA A 78 -1.26 10.01 3.32
CA ALA A 78 -0.27 10.93 3.89
C ALA A 78 -0.44 11.19 5.39
N GLY A 79 -1.47 10.66 6.04
CA GLY A 79 -1.73 11.02 7.44
C GLY A 79 -2.37 12.40 7.52
N ASP A 80 -1.84 13.24 8.40
CA ASP A 80 -2.19 14.66 8.51
C ASP A 80 -1.13 15.58 7.87
N ASP A 81 -0.15 15.01 7.15
CA ASP A 81 0.86 15.76 6.42
C ASP A 81 0.25 16.41 5.15
N PRO A 82 0.40 17.73 4.92
CA PRO A 82 -0.07 18.40 3.70
C PRO A 82 0.80 18.03 2.48
N ASP A 83 0.77 16.76 2.11
CA ASP A 83 1.54 16.16 1.02
C ASP A 83 0.70 16.12 -0.27
N ILE A 84 1.20 16.77 -1.32
CA ILE A 84 0.51 16.85 -2.64
C ILE A 84 0.27 15.49 -3.30
N THR A 85 0.98 14.45 -2.85
CA THR A 85 0.85 13.08 -3.34
C THR A 85 -0.08 12.22 -2.49
N ASP A 86 -0.81 12.81 -1.52
CA ASP A 86 -1.88 12.08 -0.83
C ASP A 86 -2.92 11.53 -1.83
N LYS A 87 -3.45 10.34 -1.54
CA LYS A 87 -4.42 9.61 -2.35
C LYS A 87 -3.97 9.22 -3.77
N VAL A 88 -2.72 9.50 -4.16
CA VAL A 88 -2.16 9.02 -5.42
C VAL A 88 -2.16 7.50 -5.42
N LYS A 89 -2.55 6.91 -6.56
CA LYS A 89 -2.56 5.46 -6.77
C LYS A 89 -1.20 5.04 -7.32
N VAL A 90 -0.47 4.24 -6.55
CA VAL A 90 0.84 3.71 -6.96
C VAL A 90 0.63 2.27 -7.43
N PHE A 91 0.83 2.02 -8.71
CA PHE A 91 0.70 0.69 -9.33
C PHE A 91 2.06 0.08 -9.64
N CYS A 92 2.15 -1.24 -9.53
CA CYS A 92 3.30 -2.02 -9.98
C CYS A 92 2.81 -3.23 -10.80
N LYS A 93 3.52 -3.51 -11.89
CA LYS A 93 3.35 -4.71 -12.73
C LYS A 93 4.65 -5.50 -12.72
N VAL A 94 4.56 -6.77 -12.36
CA VAL A 94 5.69 -7.72 -12.39
C VAL A 94 5.45 -8.73 -13.52
N ARG A 95 6.51 -9.10 -14.24
CA ARG A 95 6.47 -10.01 -15.40
C ARG A 95 7.58 -11.06 -15.31
N ILE A 96 7.37 -12.22 -15.91
CA ILE A 96 8.40 -13.26 -16.17
C ILE A 96 8.84 -13.15 -17.63
#